data_AF-A0A183FYN8-F1
#
_entry.id   AF-A0A183FYN8-F1
#
_cell.length_a   1.000
_cell.length_b   1.000
_cell.length_c   1.000
_cell.angle_alpha   90.00
_cell.angle_beta   90.00
_cell.angle_gamma   90.00
#
_symmetry.space_group_name_H-M   'P 1'
#
loop_
_entity.id
_entity.type
_entity.pdbx_description
1 polymer ?
#
loop_
_entity_poly.entity_id
_entity_poly.type
_entity_poly.pdbx_seq_one_letter_code
_entity_poly.pdbx_strand_id
1 'polypeptide(L)'
;MMLWNEVFSTLQLRTVVADGRFKQIPPELNPTRTSQLYTIIGEFDADHTFPLLYAFLPDGREETYYNMFRTQIEPLGGVAAIEADHCNFLTDFELPAINSIRAIMA
;
A
#
# COMPACT_ATOMS: atom_id res chain seq x y z
N MET A 1 15.85 -1.39 15.29
CA MET A 1 15.93 -0.63 14.02
C MET A 1 16.35 -1.65 12.98
N MET A 2 15.38 -2.06 12.17
CA MET A 2 15.24 -3.43 11.67
C MET A 2 15.72 -3.53 10.21
N LEU A 3 16.33 -4.66 9.86
CA LEU A 3 16.75 -5.14 8.52
C LEU A 3 16.08 -4.47 7.30
N TRP A 4 14.77 -4.22 7.37
CA TRP A 4 14.00 -3.53 6.34
C TRP A 4 14.52 -2.14 5.98
N ASN A 5 14.96 -1.33 6.95
CA ASN A 5 15.54 -0.02 6.66
C ASN A 5 16.88 -0.16 5.93
N GLU A 6 17.63 -1.23 6.18
CA GLU A 6 18.90 -1.49 5.47
C GLU A 6 18.63 -1.99 4.04
N VAL A 7 17.65 -2.87 3.84
CA VAL A 7 17.24 -3.32 2.51
C VAL A 7 16.72 -2.16 1.66
N PHE A 8 15.76 -1.39 2.18
CA PHE A 8 15.11 -0.31 1.43
C PHE A 8 15.90 0.99 1.38
N SER A 9 16.97 1.15 2.16
CA SER A 9 17.91 2.27 1.95
C SER A 9 18.80 2.09 0.72
N THR A 10 18.86 0.86 0.18
CA THR A 10 19.67 0.53 -1.00
C THR A 10 18.86 0.30 -2.27
N LEU A 11 17.54 0.10 -2.15
CA LEU A 11 16.63 -0.15 -3.25
C LEU A 11 15.66 1.01 -3.41
N GLN A 12 15.47 1.48 -4.64
CA GLN A 12 14.51 2.54 -4.95
C GLN A 12 13.16 1.97 -5.36
N LEU A 13 12.09 2.37 -4.68
CA LEU A 13 10.71 2.05 -5.08
C LEU A 13 10.39 2.71 -6.43
N ARG A 14 9.88 1.93 -7.38
CA ARG A 14 9.54 2.35 -8.75
C ARG A 14 8.06 2.28 -9.04
N THR A 15 7.37 1.29 -8.51
CA THR A 15 5.94 1.13 -8.75
C THR A 15 5.26 0.51 -7.54
N VAL A 16 4.11 1.05 -7.18
CA VAL A 16 3.20 0.51 -6.18
C VAL A 16 2.01 -0.08 -6.91
N VAL A 17 1.82 -1.39 -6.79
CA VAL A 17 0.65 -2.11 -7.28
C VAL A 17 -0.26 -2.41 -6.09
N ALA A 18 -1.52 -1.99 -6.16
CA ALA A 18 -2.44 -2.07 -5.04
C ALA A 18 -3.82 -2.57 -5.49
N ASP A 19 -4.29 -3.66 -4.87
CA ASP A 19 -5.56 -4.31 -5.20
C ASP A 19 -6.41 -4.52 -3.94
N GLY A 20 -7.70 -4.22 -4.05
CA GLY A 20 -8.71 -4.43 -3.03
C GLY A 20 -9.75 -5.42 -3.50
N ARG A 21 -9.74 -6.64 -2.95
CA ARG A 21 -10.71 -7.68 -3.33
C ARG A 21 -11.58 -8.12 -2.17
N PHE A 22 -12.89 -8.10 -2.39
CA PHE A 22 -13.85 -8.72 -1.48
C PHE A 22 -13.66 -10.26 -1.47
N LYS A 23 -13.42 -10.81 -0.28
CA LYS A 23 -13.29 -12.24 -0.02
C LYS A 23 -14.52 -12.73 0.74
N GLN A 24 -14.95 -13.95 0.45
CA GLN A 24 -15.93 -14.61 1.32
C GLN A 24 -15.22 -15.07 2.59
N ILE A 25 -15.44 -14.34 3.69
CA ILE A 25 -14.91 -14.69 5.00
C ILE A 25 -16.07 -15.29 5.82
N PRO A 26 -15.90 -16.49 6.41
CA PRO A 26 -16.91 -17.03 7.32
C PRO A 26 -17.25 -16.02 8.43
N PRO A 27 -18.54 -15.80 8.76
CA PRO A 27 -18.94 -14.79 9.74
C PRO A 27 -18.23 -14.91 11.09
N GLU A 28 -17.95 -16.14 11.53
CA GLU A 28 -17.23 -16.48 12.76
C GLU A 28 -15.76 -16.04 12.76
N LEU A 29 -15.16 -15.81 11.59
CA LEU A 29 -13.78 -15.33 11.42
C LEU A 29 -13.70 -13.85 11.04
N ASN A 30 -14.83 -13.13 10.98
CA ASN A 30 -14.90 -11.73 10.54
C ASN A 30 -15.40 -10.77 11.65
N PRO A 31 -14.61 -10.53 12.71
CA PRO A 31 -15.01 -9.66 13.81
C PRO A 31 -15.15 -8.18 13.41
N THR A 32 -14.53 -7.76 12.30
CA THR A 32 -14.51 -6.37 11.80
C THR A 32 -15.57 -6.09 10.73
N ARG A 33 -16.33 -7.11 10.28
CA ARG A 33 -17.40 -7.08 9.26
C ARG A 33 -17.01 -6.75 7.82
N THR A 34 -15.76 -6.41 7.57
CA THR A 34 -15.26 -6.16 6.22
C THR A 34 -14.76 -7.43 5.57
N SER A 35 -15.15 -7.67 4.32
CA SER A 35 -14.61 -8.73 3.48
C SER A 35 -13.45 -8.26 2.61
N GLN A 36 -13.05 -6.99 2.73
CA GLN A 36 -12.10 -6.39 1.82
C GLN A 36 -10.67 -6.74 2.25
N LEU A 37 -10.05 -7.69 1.54
CA LEU A 37 -8.61 -7.92 1.62
C LEU A 37 -7.92 -6.96 0.67
N TYR A 38 -7.03 -6.14 1.20
CA TYR A 38 -6.21 -5.23 0.43
C TYR A 38 -4.76 -5.70 0.40
N THR A 39 -4.15 -5.59 -0.77
CA THR A 39 -2.78 -6.01 -1.04
C THR A 39 -1.99 -4.87 -1.63
N ILE A 40 -0.75 -4.69 -1.18
CA ILE A 40 0.20 -3.76 -1.78
C ILE A 40 1.47 -4.53 -2.12
N ILE A 41 1.93 -4.40 -3.36
CA ILE A 41 3.20 -4.94 -3.86
C ILE A 41 4.04 -3.75 -4.34
N GLY A 42 5.27 -3.67 -3.85
CA GLY A 42 6.26 -2.70 -4.31
C GLY A 42 7.20 -3.34 -5.32
N GLU A 43 7.33 -2.72 -6.48
CA GLU A 43 8.41 -2.99 -7.43
C GLU A 43 9.52 -1.99 -7.18
N PHE A 44 10.73 -2.51 -7.01
CA PHE A 44 11.95 -1.76 -6.74
C PHE A 44 12.91 -1.93 -7.93
N ASP A 45 13.99 -1.16 -7.94
CA ASP A 45 15.07 -1.37 -8.90
C ASP A 45 15.72 -2.76 -8.78
N ALA A 46 16.58 -3.08 -9.75
CA ALA A 46 17.22 -4.40 -9.90
C ALA A 46 16.22 -5.57 -9.97
N ASP A 47 15.04 -5.33 -10.55
CA ASP A 47 13.99 -6.32 -10.78
C ASP A 47 13.49 -7.00 -9.49
N HIS A 48 13.53 -6.27 -8.37
CA HIS A 48 13.04 -6.76 -7.09
C HIS A 48 11.57 -6.41 -6.87
N THR A 49 10.79 -7.39 -6.39
CA THR A 49 9.39 -7.21 -6.06
C THR A 49 9.12 -7.75 -4.66
N PHE A 50 8.53 -6.93 -3.80
CA PHE A 50 8.24 -7.32 -2.41
C PHE A 50 6.77 -7.07 -2.07
N PRO A 51 6.13 -8.01 -1.35
CA PRO A 51 4.85 -7.73 -0.73
C PRO A 51 5.05 -6.72 0.41
N LEU A 52 4.33 -5.61 0.35
CA LEU A 52 4.35 -4.56 1.37
C LEU A 52 3.19 -4.72 2.35
N LEU A 53 2.02 -5.18 1.86
CA LEU A 53 0.83 -5.35 2.69
C LEU A 53 -0.04 -6.51 2.23
N TYR A 54 -0.56 -7.24 3.22
CA TYR A 54 -1.79 -8.03 3.11
C TYR A 54 -2.62 -7.78 4.35
N ALA A 55 -3.75 -7.08 4.22
CA ALA A 55 -4.59 -6.73 5.36
C ALA A 55 -6.07 -6.68 5.03
N PHE A 56 -6.91 -7.07 5.98
CA PHE A 56 -8.33 -6.77 5.91
C PHE A 56 -8.57 -5.33 6.33
N LEU A 57 -9.12 -4.50 5.45
CA LEU A 57 -9.39 -3.10 5.75
C LEU A 57 -10.71 -2.96 6.49
N PRO A 58 -10.78 -2.22 7.60
CA PRO A 58 -12.01 -2.07 8.39
C PRO A 58 -13.19 -1.52 7.57
N ASP A 59 -12.91 -0.74 6.53
CA ASP A 59 -13.86 -0.20 5.57
C ASP A 59 -13.13 0.37 4.33
N GLY A 60 -13.89 0.82 3.33
CA GLY A 60 -13.39 1.49 2.13
C GLY A 60 -13.42 3.02 2.20
N ARG A 61 -13.15 3.63 3.37
CA ARG A 61 -13.11 5.10 3.51
C ARG A 61 -11.74 5.66 3.13
N GLU A 62 -11.71 6.90 2.63
CA GLU A 62 -10.48 7.62 2.26
C GLU A 62 -9.46 7.68 3.40
N GLU A 63 -9.90 7.90 4.64
CA GLU A 63 -9.01 7.92 5.81
C GLU A 63 -8.33 6.56 6.04
N THR A 64 -9.05 5.46 5.82
CA THR A 64 -8.52 4.10 5.93
C THR A 64 -7.41 3.88 4.89
N TYR A 65 -7.67 4.22 3.62
CA TYR A 65 -6.69 4.11 2.55
C TYR A 65 -5.48 5.03 2.75
N TYR A 66 -5.71 6.28 3.15
CA TYR A 66 -4.65 7.25 3.40
C TYR A 66 -3.69 6.75 4.48
N ASN A 67 -4.22 6.31 5.62
CA ASN A 67 -3.41 5.77 6.69
C ASN A 67 -2.67 4.49 6.28
N MET A 68 -3.33 3.61 5.53
CA MET A 68 -2.71 2.40 4.98
C MET A 68 -1.53 2.75 4.07
N PHE A 69 -1.75 3.51 2.99
CA PHE A 69 -0.67 3.85 2.05
C PHE A 69 0.46 4.58 2.75
N ARG A 70 0.16 5.58 3.59
CA ARG A 70 1.18 6.30 4.35
C ARG A 70 2.01 5.35 5.22
N THR A 71 1.38 4.50 6.03
CA THR A 71 2.13 3.64 6.96
C THR A 71 2.95 2.54 6.29
N GLN A 72 2.56 2.09 5.10
CA GLN A 72 3.31 1.05 4.37
C GLN A 72 4.42 1.64 3.50
N ILE A 73 4.24 2.86 2.98
CA ILE A 73 5.23 3.50 2.12
C ILE A 73 6.22 4.33 2.93
N GLU A 74 5.80 4.91 4.06
CA GLU A 74 6.66 5.76 4.89
C GLU A 74 7.95 5.06 5.38
N PRO A 75 7.91 3.78 5.80
CA PRO A 75 9.13 3.04 6.15
C PRO A 75 10.08 2.78 4.97
N LEU A 76 9.62 2.92 3.73
CA LEU A 76 10.41 2.69 2.50
C LEU A 76 11.14 3.94 2.01
N GLY A 77 11.21 4.98 2.85
CA GLY A 77 11.79 6.28 2.50
C GLY A 77 10.80 7.44 2.53
N GLY A 78 9.56 7.25 3.01
CA GLY A 78 8.69 8.38 3.30
C GLY A 78 8.12 9.03 2.05
N VAL A 79 7.80 10.30 2.23
CA VAL A 79 7.57 11.27 1.16
C VAL A 79 8.72 11.26 0.14
N ALA A 80 9.98 11.03 0.55
CA ALA A 80 11.12 10.95 -0.37
C ALA A 80 11.14 9.70 -1.28
N ALA A 81 10.47 8.60 -0.89
CA ALA A 81 10.30 7.42 -1.75
C ALA A 81 9.22 7.62 -2.83
N ILE A 82 8.29 8.56 -2.59
CA ILE A 82 7.17 8.90 -3.47
C ILE A 82 7.53 10.13 -4.34
N GLU A 83 8.31 11.07 -3.79
CA GLU A 83 8.86 12.27 -4.46
C GLU A 83 10.05 11.96 -5.38
N ALA A 84 10.58 10.74 -5.37
CA ALA A 84 11.37 10.28 -6.50
C ALA A 84 10.43 10.35 -7.72
N ASP A 85 10.68 11.29 -8.64
CA ASP A 85 9.93 11.69 -9.85
C ASP A 85 9.44 10.54 -10.79
N HIS A 86 9.53 9.28 -10.37
CA HIS A 86 9.37 8.06 -11.13
C HIS A 86 8.57 6.96 -10.41
N CYS A 87 7.93 7.20 -9.25
CA CYS A 87 7.11 6.19 -8.58
C CYS A 87 5.69 6.14 -9.17
N ASN A 88 5.36 5.07 -9.91
CA ASN A 88 4.02 4.87 -10.47
C ASN A 88 3.08 4.21 -9.46
N PHE A 89 1.80 4.58 -9.49
CA PHE A 89 0.75 3.86 -8.77
C PHE A 89 -0.19 3.17 -9.75
N LEU A 90 -0.38 1.88 -9.56
CA LEU A 90 -1.33 1.03 -10.28
C LEU A 90 -2.34 0.49 -9.28
N THR A 91 -3.57 0.98 -9.34
CA THR A 91 -4.63 0.51 -8.44
C THR A 91 -5.97 0.45 -9.16
N ASP A 92 -6.90 -0.31 -8.60
CA ASP A 92 -8.28 -0.39 -9.05
C ASP A 92 -9.00 0.95 -8.95
N PHE A 93 -10.16 1.06 -9.62
CA PHE A 93 -10.93 2.30 -9.76
C PHE A 93 -11.66 2.76 -8.48
N GLU A 94 -11.15 2.41 -7.31
CA GLU A 94 -11.69 2.83 -6.02
C GLU A 94 -11.36 4.31 -5.79
N LEU A 95 -12.34 5.19 -6.00
CA LEU A 95 -12.17 6.65 -5.84
C LEU A 95 -11.55 7.03 -4.49
N PRO A 96 -11.92 6.41 -3.35
CA PRO A 96 -11.28 6.71 -2.08
C PRO A 96 -9.77 6.43 -2.09
N ALA A 97 -9.34 5.28 -2.64
CA ALA A 97 -7.93 4.93 -2.74
C ALA A 97 -7.17 5.90 -3.65
N ILE A 98 -7.76 6.27 -4.80
CA ILE A 98 -7.17 7.24 -5.75
C ILE A 98 -6.98 8.61 -5.08
N ASN A 99 -7.96 9.09 -4.33
CA ASN A 99 -7.86 10.36 -3.60
C ASN A 99 -6.77 10.30 -2.54
N SER A 100 -6.66 9.20 -1.81
CA SER A 100 -5.58 8.98 -0.84
C SER A 100 -4.20 8.97 -1.49
N ILE A 101 -4.04 8.31 -2.65
CA ILE A 101 -2.79 8.29 -3.42
C ILE A 101 -2.41 9.71 -3.86
N ARG A 102 -3.37 10.49 -4.38
CA ARG A 102 -3.11 11.90 -4.75
C ARG A 102 -2.67 12.73 -3.55
N ALA A 103 -3.25 12.51 -2.38
CA ALA A 103 -2.92 13.25 -1.17
C ALA A 103 -1.52 12.93 -0.62
N ILE A 104 -1.02 11.70 -0.81
CA ILE A 104 0.36 11.33 -0.40
C ILE A 104 1.42 11.72 -1.44
N MET A 105 1.01 11.99 -2.68
CA MET A 105 1.89 12.43 -3.78
C MET A 105 2.00 13.95 -3.91
N ALA A 106 1.19 14.72 -3.16
CA ALA A 106 1.13 16.17 -3.19
C ALA A 106 1.97 16.81 -2.08
#